data_AF-A0A178Y1V7-F1
#
_entry.id   AF-A0A178Y1V7-F1
#
_cell.length_a   1.000
_cell.length_b   1.000
_cell.length_c   1.000
_cell.angle_alpha   90.00
_cell.angle_beta   90.00
_cell.angle_gamma   90.00
#
_symmetry.space_group_name_H-M   'P 1'
#
loop_
_entity.id
_entity.type
_entity.pdbx_description
1 polymer ?
#
loop_
_entity_poly.entity_id
_entity_poly.type
_entity_poly.pdbx_seq_one_letter_code
_entity_poly.pdbx_strand_id
1 'polypeptide(L)'
;MLSQSSITIEKLRKQFVWSPREQWASHEHPVFQITAPYVFTSETPCYLNQAFPRELIGRQTGFRLIEGRFPIHNWPRPLSWAVEWLNPDEDIILKRGQPWFDLCFETDDPASSIALRKQEMSDELRKRLLETKDVTSYIRGTSKLMGK
;
A
#
# COMPACT_ATOMS: atom_id res chain seq x y z
N MET A 1 10.18 -22.27 -4.44
CA MET A 1 8.73 -22.32 -4.77
C MET A 1 8.05 -21.26 -3.92
N LEU A 2 7.56 -20.16 -4.49
CA LEU A 2 6.87 -19.12 -3.72
C LEU A 2 5.58 -19.72 -3.18
N SER A 3 5.47 -19.85 -1.85
CA SER A 3 4.25 -20.30 -1.18
C SER A 3 3.09 -19.42 -1.63
N GLN A 4 2.10 -19.99 -2.30
CA GLN A 4 0.90 -19.26 -2.66
C GLN A 4 0.22 -18.73 -1.38
N SER A 5 -0.28 -17.49 -1.41
CA SER A 5 -0.98 -16.89 -0.26
C SER A 5 -2.12 -17.80 0.21
N SER A 6 -2.22 -18.05 1.52
CA SER A 6 -3.25 -18.91 2.13
C SER A 6 -4.54 -18.16 2.49
N ILE A 7 -4.69 -16.90 2.06
CA ILE A 7 -5.87 -16.09 2.37
C ILE A 7 -7.13 -16.65 1.69
N THR A 8 -8.20 -16.81 2.47
CA THR A 8 -9.54 -17.20 1.98
C THR A 8 -10.27 -16.00 1.39
N ILE A 9 -11.29 -16.26 0.56
CA ILE A 9 -12.08 -15.20 -0.07
C ILE A 9 -12.85 -14.36 0.97
N GLU A 10 -13.33 -14.97 2.04
CA GLU A 10 -14.03 -14.28 3.13
C GLU A 10 -13.10 -13.31 3.84
N LYS A 11 -11.86 -13.73 4.09
CA LYS A 11 -10.87 -12.86 4.74
C LYS A 11 -10.42 -11.73 3.81
N LEU A 12 -10.27 -12.00 2.52
CA LEU A 12 -9.95 -10.99 1.51
C LEU A 12 -11.04 -9.92 1.42
N ARG A 13 -12.32 -10.32 1.36
CA ARG A 13 -13.47 -9.40 1.33
C ARG A 13 -13.49 -8.44 2.52
N LYS A 14 -13.07 -8.90 3.70
CA LYS A 14 -12.96 -8.04 4.90
C LYS A 14 -11.84 -6.99 4.81
N GLN A 15 -10.86 -7.16 3.92
CA GLN A 15 -9.78 -6.19 3.70
C GLN A 15 -10.10 -5.19 2.60
N PHE A 16 -11.18 -5.41 1.85
CA PHE A 16 -11.62 -4.55 0.77
C PHE A 16 -12.35 -3.33 1.34
N VAL A 17 -11.95 -2.13 0.89
CA VAL A 17 -12.54 -0.86 1.30
C VAL A 17 -12.64 0.06 0.10
N TRP A 18 -13.82 0.66 -0.11
CA TRP A 18 -13.98 1.78 -1.03
C TRP A 18 -13.36 3.03 -0.43
N SER A 19 -12.56 3.75 -1.21
CA SER A 19 -12.11 5.08 -0.82
C SER A 19 -13.28 6.07 -0.88
N PRO A 20 -13.36 7.06 0.02
CA PRO A 20 -14.38 8.11 -0.06
C PRO A 20 -14.32 8.82 -1.41
N ARG A 21 -15.48 9.11 -2.01
CA ARG A 21 -15.58 9.70 -3.36
C ARG A 21 -14.85 11.03 -3.49
N GLU A 22 -14.80 11.81 -2.41
CA GLU A 22 -14.15 13.12 -2.39
C GLU A 22 -12.62 13.03 -2.50
N GLN A 23 -12.05 11.82 -2.36
CA GLN A 23 -10.61 11.56 -2.49
C GLN A 23 -10.24 11.03 -3.86
N TRP A 24 -11.22 10.75 -4.73
CA TRP A 24 -10.95 10.23 -6.07
C TRP A 24 -10.42 11.35 -6.95
N ALA A 25 -9.40 11.04 -7.76
CA ALA A 25 -8.87 12.01 -8.72
C ALA A 25 -9.90 12.32 -9.84
N SER A 26 -10.77 11.35 -10.14
CA SER A 26 -11.87 11.47 -11.10
C SER A 26 -13.11 10.73 -10.59
N HIS A 27 -14.29 11.27 -10.88
CA HIS A 27 -15.56 10.60 -10.54
C HIS A 27 -15.86 9.38 -11.44
N GLU A 28 -15.23 9.32 -12.62
CA GLU A 28 -15.37 8.22 -13.59
C GLU A 28 -14.55 6.99 -13.20
N HIS A 29 -13.60 7.12 -12.27
CA HIS A 29 -12.69 6.05 -11.89
C HIS A 29 -12.78 5.80 -10.38
N PRO A 30 -13.70 4.92 -9.95
CA PRO A 30 -13.83 4.53 -8.56
C PRO A 30 -12.53 4.03 -7.97
N VAL A 31 -12.24 4.48 -6.75
CA VAL A 31 -11.03 4.06 -6.02
C VAL A 31 -11.41 3.12 -4.91
N PHE A 32 -10.72 1.97 -4.87
CA PHE A 32 -10.82 1.05 -3.76
C PHE A 32 -9.43 0.54 -3.38
N GLN A 33 -9.33 -0.09 -2.22
CA GLN A 33 -8.12 -0.71 -1.75
C GLN A 33 -8.38 -2.05 -1.08
N ILE A 34 -7.42 -2.95 -1.20
CA ILE A 34 -7.36 -4.19 -0.45
C ILE A 34 -6.13 -4.14 0.46
N THR A 35 -6.35 -4.21 1.78
CA THR A 35 -5.23 -4.22 2.74
C THR A 35 -4.45 -5.52 2.63
N ALA A 36 -3.14 -5.41 2.41
CA ALA A 36 -2.22 -6.54 2.35
C ALA A 36 -1.72 -6.89 3.77
N PRO A 37 -1.39 -8.17 4.03
CA PRO A 37 -1.00 -8.64 5.36
C PRO A 37 0.49 -8.37 5.68
N TYR A 38 1.07 -7.31 5.13
CA TYR A 38 2.48 -6.97 5.28
C TYR A 38 2.65 -5.55 5.80
N VAL A 39 3.59 -5.41 6.73
CA VAL A 39 4.08 -4.16 7.28
C VAL A 39 5.60 -4.26 7.26
N PHE A 40 6.27 -3.22 6.81
CA PHE A 40 7.72 -3.12 6.84
C PHE A 40 8.12 -2.00 7.78
N THR A 41 9.20 -2.24 8.52
CA THR A 41 9.81 -1.27 9.44
C THR A 41 11.31 -1.24 9.22
N SER A 42 11.93 -0.15 9.63
CA SER A 42 13.39 0.01 9.64
C SER A 42 13.81 0.79 10.87
N GLU A 43 14.99 0.47 11.39
CA GLU A 43 15.64 1.21 12.48
C GLU A 43 16.46 2.40 11.96
N THR A 44 16.82 2.38 10.67
CA THR A 44 17.51 3.49 9.98
C THR A 44 16.60 4.13 8.94
N PRO A 45 16.89 5.37 8.50
CA PRO A 45 16.18 6.03 7.42
C PRO A 45 16.06 5.13 6.19
N CYS A 46 14.82 4.73 5.92
CA CYS A 46 14.46 3.94 4.75
C CYS A 46 13.07 4.36 4.28
N TYR A 47 12.95 4.59 2.97
CA TYR A 47 11.70 4.75 2.24
C TYR A 47 11.36 3.45 1.53
N LEU A 48 10.08 3.11 1.57
CA LEU A 48 9.52 2.05 0.75
C LEU A 48 8.72 2.70 -0.37
N ASN A 49 9.00 2.28 -1.60
CA ASN A 49 8.28 2.67 -2.79
C ASN A 49 7.48 1.47 -3.31
N GLN A 50 6.17 1.62 -3.33
CA GLN A 50 5.23 0.69 -3.93
C GLN A 50 4.97 1.11 -5.37
N ALA A 51 5.44 0.29 -6.32
CA ALA A 51 5.37 0.57 -7.75
C ALA A 51 4.53 -0.47 -8.49
N PHE A 52 4.07 -0.11 -9.69
CA PHE A 52 3.36 -1.02 -10.57
C PHE A 52 4.22 -2.26 -10.86
N PRO A 53 3.65 -3.47 -10.75
CA PRO A 53 4.43 -4.69 -10.85
C PRO A 53 5.01 -4.85 -12.25
N ARG A 54 6.33 -5.04 -12.35
CA ARG A 54 7.02 -5.11 -13.64
C ARG A 54 6.49 -6.19 -14.57
N GLU A 55 6.01 -7.30 -14.01
CA GLU A 55 5.41 -8.41 -14.74
C GLU A 55 4.12 -8.06 -15.51
N LEU A 56 3.46 -6.95 -15.15
CA LEU A 56 2.22 -6.49 -15.80
C LEU A 56 2.45 -5.32 -16.76
N ILE A 57 3.69 -4.82 -16.89
CA ILE A 57 3.98 -3.72 -17.82
C ILE A 57 3.58 -4.11 -19.24
N GLY A 58 2.85 -3.22 -19.92
CA GLY A 58 2.33 -3.43 -21.28
C GLY A 58 1.09 -4.31 -21.37
N ARG A 59 0.56 -4.82 -20.24
CA ARG A 59 -0.71 -5.55 -20.20
C ARG A 59 -1.86 -4.61 -19.87
N GLN A 60 -3.02 -4.87 -20.44
CA GLN A 60 -4.26 -4.24 -20.01
C GLN A 60 -4.75 -4.90 -18.72
N THR A 61 -4.88 -4.11 -17.66
CA THR A 61 -5.23 -4.59 -16.31
C THR A 61 -6.64 -4.19 -15.85
N GLY A 62 -7.28 -3.23 -16.54
CA GLY A 62 -8.56 -2.64 -16.10
C GLY A 62 -8.44 -1.71 -14.87
N PHE A 63 -7.23 -1.54 -14.33
CA PHE A 63 -6.95 -0.71 -13.16
C PHE A 63 -5.65 0.07 -13.31
N ARG A 64 -5.56 1.22 -12.65
CA ARG A 64 -4.31 1.94 -12.41
C ARG A 64 -3.92 1.79 -10.95
N LEU A 65 -2.71 1.32 -10.68
CA LEU A 65 -2.20 1.25 -9.30
C LEU A 65 -1.96 2.66 -8.77
N ILE A 66 -2.43 2.93 -7.55
CA ILE A 66 -2.03 4.09 -6.79
C ILE A 66 -0.69 3.76 -6.12
N GLU A 67 0.38 4.22 -6.76
CA GLU A 67 1.75 4.05 -6.27
C GLU A 67 2.00 4.94 -5.04
N GLY A 68 3.01 4.60 -4.26
CA GLY A 68 3.28 5.34 -3.03
C GLY A 68 4.68 5.17 -2.51
N ARG A 69 5.29 6.29 -2.14
CA ARG A 69 6.59 6.35 -1.46
C ARG A 69 6.40 6.87 -0.06
N PHE A 70 6.80 6.10 0.96
CA PHE A 70 6.67 6.53 2.35
C PHE A 70 7.81 6.03 3.25
N PRO A 71 8.18 6.79 4.28
CA PRO A 71 9.24 6.43 5.21
C PRO A 71 8.79 5.35 6.21
N ILE A 72 9.35 4.15 6.10
CA ILE A 72 8.97 3.00 6.97
C ILE A 72 9.63 3.03 8.35
N HIS A 73 10.63 3.90 8.54
CA HIS A 73 11.33 4.09 9.80
C HIS A 73 10.61 5.05 10.76
N ASN A 74 9.66 5.86 10.28
CA ASN A 74 8.87 6.76 11.12
C ASN A 74 7.36 6.55 10.96
N TRP A 75 6.90 6.10 9.79
CA TRP A 75 5.50 5.90 9.46
C TRP A 75 5.25 4.49 8.91
N PRO A 76 5.53 3.44 9.71
CA PRO A 76 5.21 2.08 9.32
C PRO A 76 3.69 1.91 9.24
N ARG A 77 3.21 1.28 8.17
CA ARG A 77 1.79 1.04 7.96
C ARG A 77 1.56 -0.25 7.18
N PRO A 78 0.38 -0.88 7.31
CA PRO A 78 0.00 -1.97 6.41
C PRO A 78 0.04 -1.50 4.96
N LEU A 79 0.61 -2.33 4.08
CA LEU A 79 0.55 -2.08 2.65
C LEU A 79 -0.89 -2.25 2.16
N SER A 80 -1.24 -1.55 1.08
CA SER A 80 -2.54 -1.72 0.44
C SER A 80 -2.37 -1.77 -1.07
N TRP A 81 -3.10 -2.69 -1.69
CA TRP A 81 -3.32 -2.64 -3.12
C TRP A 81 -4.48 -1.68 -3.39
N ALA A 82 -4.13 -0.41 -3.56
CA ALA A 82 -5.05 0.67 -3.85
C ALA A 82 -5.03 0.96 -5.34
N VAL A 83 -6.20 1.00 -5.98
CA VAL A 83 -6.30 1.16 -7.42
C VAL A 83 -7.45 2.08 -7.81
N GLU A 84 -7.28 2.76 -8.93
CA GLU A 84 -8.36 3.36 -9.70
C GLU A 84 -8.92 2.30 -10.67
N TRP A 85 -10.22 2.05 -10.63
CA TRP A 85 -10.92 1.16 -11.56
C TRP A 85 -11.23 1.94 -12.85
N LEU A 86 -10.53 1.61 -13.93
CA LEU A 86 -10.53 2.41 -15.15
C LEU A 86 -11.80 2.24 -15.99
N ASN A 87 -12.36 1.03 -16.01
CA ASN A 87 -13.63 0.73 -16.65
C ASN A 87 -14.54 -0.03 -15.67
N PRO A 88 -15.45 0.66 -14.94
CA PRO A 88 -16.36 0.03 -13.99
C PRO A 88 -17.36 -0.97 -14.59
N ASP A 89 -17.52 -0.98 -15.91
CA ASP A 89 -18.36 -1.95 -16.62
C ASP A 89 -17.63 -3.29 -16.88
N GLU A 90 -16.32 -3.36 -16.60
CA GLU A 90 -15.48 -4.55 -16.77
C GLU A 90 -14.88 -5.03 -15.46
N ASP A 91 -14.93 -6.34 -15.21
CA ASP A 91 -14.37 -6.94 -14.00
C ASP A 91 -12.84 -6.86 -13.95
N ILE A 92 -12.29 -6.51 -12.79
CA ILE A 92 -10.86 -6.70 -12.50
C ILE A 92 -10.63 -8.14 -12.02
N ILE A 93 -9.93 -8.93 -12.83
CA ILE A 93 -9.63 -10.34 -12.51
C ILE A 93 -8.27 -10.49 -11.85
N LEU A 94 -8.26 -10.76 -10.54
CA LEU A 94 -7.04 -11.08 -9.79
C LEU A 94 -6.80 -12.59 -9.74
N LYS A 95 -5.62 -13.02 -10.19
CA LYS A 95 -5.20 -14.44 -10.15
C LYS A 95 -4.24 -14.69 -8.99
N ARG A 96 -4.39 -15.84 -8.33
CA ARG A 96 -3.45 -16.26 -7.27
C ARG A 96 -2.04 -16.39 -7.86
N GLY A 97 -1.06 -15.83 -7.18
CA GLY A 97 0.34 -15.80 -7.64
C GLY A 97 0.67 -14.61 -8.53
N GLN A 98 -0.31 -13.82 -8.97
CA GLN A 98 -0.05 -12.56 -9.67
C GLN A 98 0.40 -11.49 -8.67
N PRO A 99 1.46 -10.72 -8.97
CA PRO A 99 1.91 -9.65 -8.09
C PRO A 99 0.90 -8.50 -8.07
N TRP A 100 0.72 -7.92 -6.88
CA TRP A 100 -0.08 -6.70 -6.69
C TRP A 100 0.73 -5.42 -6.96
N PHE A 101 2.00 -5.43 -6.55
CA PHE A 101 2.94 -4.33 -6.70
C PHE A 101 4.38 -4.85 -6.49
N ASP A 102 5.34 -4.11 -7.02
CA ASP A 102 6.76 -4.28 -6.69
C ASP A 102 7.14 -3.34 -5.54
N LEU A 103 8.08 -3.78 -4.70
CA LEU A 103 8.61 -3.00 -3.58
C LEU A 103 10.07 -2.64 -3.85
N CYS A 104 10.38 -1.34 -3.80
CA CYS A 104 11.74 -0.85 -3.77
C CYS A 104 12.03 -0.23 -2.40
N PHE A 105 13.18 -0.56 -1.83
CA PHE A 105 13.64 0.00 -0.56
C PHE A 105 14.77 0.98 -0.87
N GLU A 106 14.61 2.21 -0.40
CA GLU A 106 15.53 3.31 -0.65
C GLU A 106 16.12 3.75 0.69
N THR A 107 17.45 3.65 0.81
CA THR A 107 18.24 4.16 1.93
C THR A 107 18.97 5.43 1.50
N ASP A 108 19.51 6.19 2.46
CA ASP A 108 20.27 7.42 2.19
C ASP A 108 21.52 7.16 1.34
N ASP A 109 22.13 5.98 1.48
CA ASP A 109 23.20 5.49 0.63
C ASP A 109 22.64 4.46 -0.37
N PRO A 110 22.62 4.75 -1.69
CA PRO A 110 22.17 3.83 -2.72
C PRO A 110 23.03 2.56 -2.86
N ALA A 111 24.26 2.56 -2.35
CA ALA A 111 25.14 1.39 -2.37
C ALA A 111 24.92 0.45 -1.19
N SER A 112 24.10 0.85 -0.21
CA SER A 112 23.83 0.05 0.97
C SER A 112 23.10 -1.25 0.64
N SER A 113 23.56 -2.35 1.21
CA SER A 113 22.91 -3.64 1.09
C SER A 113 21.68 -3.71 1.99
N ILE A 114 20.53 -4.09 1.42
CA ILE A 114 19.27 -4.23 2.15
C ILE A 114 18.99 -5.71 2.40
N ALA A 115 18.77 -6.07 3.66
CA ALA A 115 18.43 -7.42 4.07
C ALA A 115 17.05 -7.45 4.74
N LEU A 116 16.09 -8.13 4.12
CA LEU A 116 14.77 -8.34 4.72
C LEU A 116 14.82 -9.47 5.74
N ARG A 117 14.39 -9.18 6.97
CA ARG A 117 14.28 -10.17 8.04
C ARG A 117 12.83 -10.26 8.48
N LYS A 118 12.33 -11.48 8.63
CA LYS A 118 11.03 -11.71 9.24
C LYS A 118 11.15 -11.40 10.73
N GLN A 119 10.28 -10.51 11.22
CA GLN A 119 10.18 -10.16 12.63
C GLN A 119 8.82 -10.61 13.17
N GLU A 120 8.79 -11.09 14.40
CA GLU A 120 7.53 -11.39 15.08
C GLU A 120 6.82 -10.10 15.48
N MET A 121 5.49 -10.13 15.41
CA MET A 121 4.67 -8.98 15.78
C MET A 121 4.63 -8.83 17.31
N SER A 122 5.62 -8.14 17.86
CA SER A 122 5.71 -7.79 19.29
C SER A 122 4.66 -6.76 19.69
N ASP A 123 4.37 -6.65 20.99
CA ASP A 123 3.41 -5.67 21.49
C ASP A 123 3.89 -4.22 21.30
N GLU A 124 5.19 -3.98 21.39
CA GLU A 124 5.80 -2.70 21.08
C GLU A 124 5.56 -2.30 19.61
N LEU A 125 5.80 -3.23 18.68
CA LEU A 125 5.55 -2.99 17.26
C LEU A 125 4.06 -2.76 16.99
N ARG A 126 3.16 -3.52 17.62
CA ARG A 126 1.71 -3.28 17.54
C ARG A 126 1.34 -1.89 18.01
N LYS A 127 1.87 -1.46 19.16
CA LYS A 127 1.61 -0.14 19.72
C LYS A 127 2.07 0.97 18.77
N ARG A 128 3.30 0.88 18.24
CA ARG A 128 3.83 1.82 17.26
C ARG A 128 2.95 1.91 16.01
N LEU A 129 2.46 0.77 15.50
CA LEU A 129 1.55 0.75 14.36
C LEU A 129 0.18 1.38 14.65
N LEU A 130 -0.34 1.23 15.86
CA LEU A 130 -1.57 1.87 16.29
C LEU A 130 -1.41 3.39 16.39
N GLU A 131 -0.30 3.86 16.97
CA GLU A 131 0.00 5.30 17.08
C GLU A 131 0.07 5.99 15.71
N THR A 132 0.51 5.28 14.67
CA THR A 132 0.59 5.83 13.31
C THR A 132 -0.70 5.77 12.50
N LYS A 133 -1.69 4.97 12.90
CA LYS A 133 -2.90 4.70 12.08
C LYS A 133 -3.84 5.89 11.96
N ASP A 134 -3.93 6.74 12.99
CA ASP A 134 -4.90 7.84 13.05
C ASP A 134 -4.28 9.22 12.78
N VAL A 135 -2.97 9.32 12.56
CA VAL A 135 -2.30 10.61 12.32
C VAL A 135 -2.79 11.28 11.04
N THR A 136 -3.17 10.50 10.01
CA THR A 136 -3.68 11.06 8.75
C THR A 136 -5.05 11.71 8.87
N SER A 137 -5.89 11.32 9.85
CA SER A 137 -7.17 12.00 10.07
C SER A 137 -7.01 13.39 10.71
N TYR A 138 -5.92 13.63 11.44
CA TYR A 138 -5.67 14.93 12.10
C TYR A 138 -5.10 16.00 11.17
N ILE A 139 -4.47 15.63 10.04
CA ILE A 139 -3.89 16.57 9.06
C ILE A 139 -4.96 17.11 8.08
N ARG A 140 -6.23 16.72 8.23
CA ARG A 140 -7.34 17.24 7.44
C ARG A 140 -7.72 18.65 7.94
N GLY A 141 -6.96 19.66 7.54
CA GLY A 141 -7.24 21.08 7.85
C GLY A 141 -6.05 22.03 7.84
N THR A 142 -4.80 21.54 7.77
CA THR A 142 -3.62 22.41 7.78
C THR A 142 -3.42 23.22 6.49
N SER A 143 -4.01 22.79 5.36
CA SER A 143 -4.04 23.63 4.15
C SER A 143 -4.79 24.95 4.36
N LYS A 144 -5.79 24.99 5.27
CA LYS A 144 -6.47 26.24 5.67
C LYS A 144 -5.67 27.10 6.65
N LEU A 145 -4.66 26.52 7.31
CA LEU A 145 -3.78 27.23 8.26
C LEU A 145 -2.49 27.73 7.62
N MET A 146 -2.09 27.17 6.49
CA MET A 146 -0.91 27.55 5.70
C MET A 146 -1.28 28.47 4.51
N GLY A 147 -2.33 29.28 4.66
CA GLY A 147 -2.73 30.28 3.67
C GLY A 147 -1.95 31.59 3.86
N LYS A 148 -1.20 31.98 2.83
CA LYS A 148 -1.08 33.38 2.40
C LYS A 148 -1.88 33.55 1.13
#